data_AF-A0A3D5KMP8-F1
#
_entry.id   AF-A0A3D5KMP8-F1
#
_cell.length_a   1.000
_cell.length_b   1.000
_cell.length_c   1.000
_cell.angle_alpha   90.00
_cell.angle_beta   90.00
_cell.angle_gamma   90.00
#
_symmetry.space_group_name_H-M   'P 1'
#
loop_
_entity.id
_entity.type
_entity.pdbx_description
1 polymer ?
#
loop_
_entity_poly.entity_id
_entity_poly.type
_entity_poly.pdbx_seq_one_letter_code
_entity_poly.pdbx_strand_id
1 'polypeptide(L)'
;MVGIYLLRASSRLFIVALLIFPDLSFSQPNSFLKKYAGSYYILPFGVETPTATSEKLILTADGKWSSVGFPLDKDDIPSKVPVKNQGSWKADDGQLQIRSVKNGKELTTDYKLDAGLFIGSDTYLDPIFISNPIYLKKYSGVYYLLNDGQEQPLNYATIIKLGADGVCSIISPTMDDNGVVGKPTSVSSIWKAREGSLQVFLKEDENNKPTSFEFSDNFFRSKNGYYLKKVPPPPPPNPYLKLYAGTYYMLVDGQQLNSETDKYVFTPDGKATWTIYVRANADGTVTKAPFTRTGTWQASEVRIQWFIAIEDYDMCDVPVSDFKLQNGVFRYQNIYLKKAAATQSLRK
;
A
#
# COMPACT_ATOMS: atom_id res chain seq x y z
N MET A 1 30.39 -38.15 74.77
CA MET A 1 30.68 -37.44 73.50
C MET A 1 29.47 -36.54 73.23
N VAL A 2 29.72 -35.22 73.28
CA VAL A 2 28.98 -34.08 72.66
C VAL A 2 27.45 -34.05 72.67
N GLY A 3 26.89 -32.94 73.19
CA GLY A 3 25.85 -32.21 72.44
C GLY A 3 24.64 -31.69 73.23
N ILE A 4 24.66 -30.39 73.55
CA ILE A 4 23.64 -29.58 74.23
C ILE A 4 22.68 -28.93 73.19
N TYR A 5 21.51 -28.47 73.66
CA TYR A 5 20.67 -27.31 73.26
C TYR A 5 19.27 -27.67 72.69
N LEU A 6 18.16 -27.40 73.40
CA LEU A 6 17.44 -26.10 73.61
C LEU A 6 16.93 -25.50 72.28
N LEU A 7 15.74 -24.91 72.13
CA LEU A 7 14.55 -24.65 72.95
C LEU A 7 13.53 -23.93 72.03
N ARG A 8 12.23 -24.03 72.36
CA ARG A 8 11.16 -23.00 72.25
C ARG A 8 10.44 -22.67 70.92
N ALA A 9 9.12 -22.95 71.00
CA ALA A 9 7.99 -21.99 71.04
C ALA A 9 7.66 -21.24 69.73
N SER A 10 6.48 -21.49 69.15
CA SER A 10 5.19 -20.85 69.48
C SER A 10 4.92 -19.60 68.65
N SER A 11 3.83 -19.61 67.86
CA SER A 11 2.66 -18.71 68.01
C SER A 11 1.99 -18.38 66.66
N ARG A 12 0.76 -18.88 66.50
CA ARG A 12 -0.44 -18.24 65.90
C ARG A 12 -0.28 -17.37 64.64
N LEU A 13 -1.09 -17.62 63.61
CA LEU A 13 -2.21 -16.73 63.25
C LEU A 13 -3.11 -17.30 62.12
N PHE A 14 -4.40 -17.40 62.45
CA PHE A 14 -5.59 -17.18 61.61
C PHE A 14 -5.40 -16.99 60.09
N ILE A 15 -5.85 -17.95 59.29
CA ILE A 15 -6.26 -17.72 57.89
C ILE A 15 -7.79 -17.74 57.85
N VAL A 16 -8.39 -16.56 57.81
CA VAL A 16 -9.80 -16.37 57.46
C VAL A 16 -9.87 -16.40 55.93
N ALA A 17 -10.45 -17.46 55.39
CA ALA A 17 -10.92 -17.48 54.02
C ALA A 17 -12.14 -16.56 53.90
N LEU A 18 -11.98 -15.40 53.26
CA LEU A 18 -13.09 -14.58 52.78
C LEU A 18 -13.04 -14.57 51.25
N LEU A 19 -13.90 -15.41 50.65
CA LEU A 19 -14.24 -15.42 49.24
C LEU A 19 -15.13 -14.23 48.92
N ILE A 20 -14.60 -13.15 48.32
CA ILE A 20 -15.34 -12.23 47.46
C ILE A 20 -14.36 -11.62 46.43
N PHE A 21 -14.28 -12.19 45.23
CA PHE A 21 -13.80 -11.46 44.05
C PHE A 21 -15.01 -11.30 43.12
N PRO A 22 -15.61 -10.11 43.02
CA PRO A 22 -16.44 -9.78 41.86
C PRO A 22 -15.51 -9.33 40.73
N ASP A 23 -15.87 -9.72 39.51
CA ASP A 23 -15.45 -9.10 38.26
C ASP A 23 -13.97 -9.22 37.87
N LEU A 24 -13.57 -10.46 37.53
CA LEU A 24 -12.71 -10.66 36.36
C LEU A 24 -13.52 -10.33 35.10
N SER A 25 -13.84 -9.06 34.93
CA SER A 25 -14.06 -8.52 33.59
C SER A 25 -12.73 -8.67 32.88
N PHE A 26 -12.59 -9.71 32.05
CA PHE A 26 -11.65 -9.65 30.94
C PHE A 26 -12.09 -8.46 30.11
N SER A 27 -11.58 -7.26 30.43
CA SER A 27 -11.75 -6.10 29.56
C SER A 27 -11.18 -6.56 28.23
N GLN A 28 -12.02 -6.58 27.20
CA GLN A 28 -11.50 -6.77 25.85
C GLN A 28 -10.33 -5.79 25.70
N PRO A 29 -9.15 -6.25 25.22
CA PRO A 29 -8.01 -5.37 25.08
C PRO A 29 -8.45 -4.17 24.25
N ASN A 30 -8.48 -2.99 24.87
CA ASN A 30 -8.99 -1.77 24.24
C ASN A 30 -8.22 -1.57 22.93
N SER A 31 -8.90 -1.75 21.80
CA SER A 31 -8.29 -1.68 20.47
C SER A 31 -7.70 -0.31 20.19
N PHE A 32 -8.25 0.74 20.82
CA PHE A 32 -7.75 2.11 20.72
C PHE A 32 -6.44 2.31 21.49
N LEU A 33 -6.24 1.60 22.62
CA LEU A 33 -4.93 1.62 23.31
C LEU A 33 -3.82 1.07 22.42
N LYS A 34 -4.11 0.03 21.62
CA LYS A 34 -3.15 -0.49 20.64
C LYS A 34 -2.96 0.49 19.47
N LYS A 35 -4.07 0.98 18.90
CA LYS A 35 -4.09 1.91 17.76
C LYS A 35 -3.28 3.19 18.02
N TYR A 36 -3.41 3.78 19.21
CA TYR A 36 -2.78 5.06 19.54
C TYR A 36 -1.52 4.94 20.42
N ALA A 37 -1.12 3.73 20.82
CA ALA A 37 0.17 3.52 21.45
C ALA A 37 1.31 3.95 20.52
N GLY A 38 2.35 4.54 21.09
CA GLY A 38 3.48 5.06 20.34
C GLY A 38 4.20 6.18 21.05
N SER A 39 5.19 6.74 20.36
CA SER A 39 5.93 7.90 20.83
C SER A 39 5.39 9.16 20.16
N TYR A 40 5.35 10.27 20.90
CA TYR A 40 4.85 11.56 20.48
C TYR A 40 5.74 12.68 21.01
N TYR A 41 5.83 13.79 20.30
CA TYR A 41 6.23 15.06 20.90
C TYR A 41 4.99 15.77 21.41
N ILE A 42 5.09 16.39 22.59
CA ILE A 42 4.08 17.33 23.08
C ILE A 42 4.56 18.71 22.62
N LEU A 43 3.83 19.35 21.71
CA LEU A 43 4.19 20.64 21.13
C LEU A 43 3.12 21.70 21.42
N PRO A 44 3.50 22.93 21.79
CA PRO A 44 2.55 24.04 21.86
C PRO A 44 2.11 24.46 20.45
N PHE A 45 0.93 25.07 20.34
CA PHE A 45 0.48 25.64 19.06
C PHE A 45 1.47 26.69 18.53
N GLY A 46 1.67 26.69 17.22
CA GLY A 46 2.65 27.56 16.54
C GLY A 46 4.07 27.00 16.48
N VAL A 47 4.37 25.92 17.21
CA VAL A 47 5.63 25.18 17.07
C VAL A 47 5.39 23.95 16.22
N GLU A 48 5.92 23.95 15.00
CA GLU A 48 5.74 22.84 14.05
C GLU A 48 6.91 21.85 13.99
N THR A 49 8.06 22.23 14.56
CA THR A 49 9.29 21.42 14.50
C THR A 49 9.76 21.13 15.93
N PRO A 50 9.84 19.85 16.33
CA PRO A 50 10.42 19.48 17.61
C PRO A 50 11.87 19.95 17.74
N THR A 51 12.21 20.49 18.90
CA THR A 51 13.56 20.90 19.28
C THR A 51 14.15 19.92 20.29
N ALA A 52 15.42 20.11 20.68
CA ALA A 52 16.04 19.33 21.74
C ALA A 52 15.31 19.44 23.11
N THR A 53 14.50 20.49 23.31
CA THR A 53 13.72 20.72 24.54
C THR A 53 12.31 20.14 24.49
N SER A 54 11.83 19.72 23.31
CA SER A 54 10.48 19.19 23.15
C SER A 54 10.30 17.93 24.00
N GLU A 55 9.23 17.90 24.77
CA GLU A 55 8.90 16.77 25.63
C GLU A 55 8.49 15.56 24.78
N LYS A 56 9.14 14.43 25.03
CA LYS A 56 8.84 13.15 24.37
C LYS A 56 7.94 12.33 25.26
N LEU A 57 6.74 12.05 24.79
CA LEU A 57 5.74 11.20 25.41
C LEU A 57 5.78 9.79 24.78
N ILE A 58 5.65 8.75 25.60
CA ILE A 58 5.51 7.37 25.16
C ILE A 58 4.23 6.81 25.79
N LEU A 59 3.29 6.42 24.94
CA LEU A 59 2.04 5.76 25.31
C LEU A 59 2.17 4.27 25.04
N THR A 60 2.01 3.43 26.05
CA THR A 60 2.07 1.97 25.92
C THR A 60 0.67 1.36 25.88
N ALA A 61 0.52 0.28 25.12
CA ALA A 61 -0.78 -0.37 24.88
C ALA A 61 -1.42 -0.99 26.15
N ASP A 62 -0.69 -1.07 27.26
CA ASP A 62 -1.20 -1.45 28.59
C ASP A 62 -1.85 -0.29 29.36
N GLY A 63 -2.00 0.89 28.72
CA GLY A 63 -2.63 2.06 29.33
C GLY A 63 -1.71 2.87 30.23
N LYS A 64 -0.39 2.65 30.17
CA LYS A 64 0.62 3.47 30.86
C LYS A 64 1.27 4.47 29.92
N TRP A 65 1.81 5.54 30.49
CA TRP A 65 2.65 6.45 29.73
C TRP A 65 3.85 6.92 30.54
N SER A 66 4.88 7.34 29.83
CA SER A 66 6.06 8.01 30.37
C SER A 66 6.47 9.17 29.47
N SER A 67 7.01 10.24 30.03
CA SER A 67 7.60 11.31 29.24
C SER A 67 8.96 11.76 29.75
N VAL A 68 9.72 12.39 28.86
CA VAL A 68 11.01 13.02 29.16
C VAL A 68 11.04 14.39 28.50
N GLY A 69 11.21 15.44 29.29
CA GLY A 69 11.35 16.82 28.82
C GLY A 69 12.61 17.50 29.39
N PHE A 70 13.12 18.48 28.66
CA PHE A 70 14.23 19.33 29.11
C PHE A 70 13.70 20.76 29.26
N PRO A 71 13.10 21.11 30.41
CA PRO A 71 12.52 22.43 30.59
C PRO A 71 13.61 23.50 30.42
N LEU A 72 13.20 24.63 29.86
CA LEU A 72 14.04 25.83 29.83
C LEU A 72 14.21 26.37 31.26
N ASP A 73 15.42 26.81 31.58
CA ASP A 73 15.64 27.62 32.75
C ASP A 73 15.21 29.08 32.52
N LYS A 74 15.53 29.96 33.46
CA LYS A 74 15.09 31.36 33.44
C LYS A 74 15.74 32.18 32.32
N ASP A 75 16.80 31.66 31.73
CA ASP A 75 17.60 32.30 30.68
C ASP A 75 17.34 31.64 29.31
N ASP A 76 16.23 30.89 29.19
CA ASP A 76 15.86 30.11 28.01
C ASP A 76 16.91 29.05 27.60
N ILE A 77 17.70 28.56 28.56
CA ILE A 77 18.68 27.49 28.33
C ILE A 77 18.06 26.14 28.71
N PRO A 78 18.17 25.10 27.85
CA PRO A 78 17.71 23.75 28.20
C PRO A 78 18.40 23.24 29.47
N SER A 79 17.59 22.85 30.48
CA SER A 79 18.11 22.18 31.68
C SER A 79 18.93 20.94 31.29
N LYS A 80 20.10 20.75 31.92
CA LYS A 80 20.90 19.53 31.77
C LYS A 80 20.25 18.30 32.43
N VAL A 81 19.31 18.53 33.35
CA VAL A 81 18.61 17.47 34.08
C VAL A 81 17.24 17.27 33.44
N PRO A 82 16.94 16.08 32.89
CA PRO A 82 15.64 15.79 32.32
C PRO A 82 14.58 15.67 33.42
N VAL A 83 13.39 16.19 33.14
CA VAL A 83 12.19 15.92 33.94
C VAL A 83 11.51 14.69 33.35
N LYS A 84 11.24 13.70 34.21
CA LYS A 84 10.55 12.47 33.83
C LYS A 84 9.18 12.44 34.49
N ASN A 85 8.15 12.28 33.68
CA ASN A 85 6.78 12.12 34.16
C ASN A 85 6.25 10.73 33.76
N GLN A 86 5.23 10.26 34.47
CA GLN A 86 4.56 9.00 34.17
C GLN A 86 3.12 9.03 34.67
N GLY A 87 2.30 8.14 34.14
CA GLY A 87 0.93 8.00 34.58
C GLY A 87 0.16 6.95 33.80
N SER A 88 -1.15 7.12 33.74
CA SER A 88 -2.05 6.26 32.97
C SER A 88 -2.76 7.05 31.87
N TRP A 89 -3.16 6.36 30.82
CA TRP A 89 -3.94 6.95 29.73
C TRP A 89 -5.05 6.01 29.30
N LYS A 90 -6.07 6.61 28.67
CA LYS A 90 -7.19 5.89 28.05
C LYS A 90 -7.44 6.48 26.68
N ALA A 91 -8.06 5.68 25.83
CA ALA A 91 -8.52 6.14 24.53
C ALA A 91 -9.84 5.49 24.13
N ASP A 92 -10.58 6.22 23.33
CA ASP A 92 -11.77 5.81 22.60
C ASP A 92 -11.65 6.30 21.14
N ASP A 93 -12.71 6.22 20.35
CA ASP A 93 -12.64 6.59 18.94
C ASP A 93 -12.40 8.10 18.75
N GLY A 94 -11.16 8.45 18.41
CA GLY A 94 -10.77 9.83 18.17
C GLY A 94 -10.53 10.67 19.43
N GLN A 95 -10.49 10.09 20.63
CA GLN A 95 -10.08 10.82 21.85
C GLN A 95 -9.02 10.07 22.64
N LEU A 96 -8.15 10.85 23.28
CA LEU A 96 -7.10 10.38 24.17
C LEU A 96 -7.15 11.17 25.47
N GLN A 97 -7.15 10.47 26.60
CA GLN A 97 -7.09 11.07 27.93
C GLN A 97 -5.78 10.68 28.61
N ILE A 98 -4.94 11.67 28.93
CA ILE A 98 -3.70 11.47 29.69
C ILE A 98 -3.94 11.87 31.14
N ARG A 99 -3.72 10.95 32.07
CA ARG A 99 -3.77 11.21 33.52
C ARG A 99 -2.36 11.29 34.07
N SER A 100 -2.03 12.43 34.66
CA SER A 100 -0.74 12.70 35.30
C SER A 100 -0.93 13.04 36.77
N VAL A 101 0.11 12.84 37.58
CA VAL A 101 0.14 13.34 38.96
C VAL A 101 1.21 14.41 39.03
N LYS A 102 0.80 15.66 39.27
CA LYS A 102 1.71 16.79 39.44
C LYS A 102 1.51 17.36 40.84
N ASN A 103 2.58 17.39 41.64
CA ASN A 103 2.54 17.85 43.04
C ASN A 103 1.47 17.15 43.89
N GLY A 104 1.29 15.83 43.69
CA GLY A 104 0.29 15.04 44.42
C GLY A 104 -1.15 15.23 43.96
N LYS A 105 -1.42 16.09 42.98
CA LYS A 105 -2.75 16.29 42.39
C LYS A 105 -2.87 15.54 41.06
N GLU A 106 -3.95 14.78 40.89
CA GLU A 106 -4.29 14.21 39.60
C GLU A 106 -4.75 15.31 38.63
N LEU A 107 -4.14 15.32 37.45
CA LEU A 107 -4.50 16.17 36.33
C LEU A 107 -4.87 15.27 35.16
N THR A 108 -5.99 15.57 34.50
CA THR A 108 -6.39 14.90 33.27
C THR A 108 -6.29 15.91 32.13
N THR A 109 -5.61 15.52 31.05
CA THR A 109 -5.52 16.27 29.81
C THR A 109 -6.23 15.49 28.71
N ASP A 110 -7.19 16.12 28.07
CA ASP A 110 -7.93 15.57 26.94
C ASP A 110 -7.30 16.02 25.62
N TYR A 111 -7.14 15.07 24.69
CA TYR A 111 -6.78 15.34 23.30
C TYR A 111 -7.82 14.74 22.37
N LYS A 112 -8.25 15.51 21.37
CA LYS A 112 -9.18 15.06 20.32
C LYS A 112 -8.44 14.92 19.00
N LEU A 113 -8.70 13.82 18.29
CA LEU A 113 -8.14 13.57 16.97
C LEU A 113 -8.83 14.50 15.97
N ASP A 114 -8.04 15.39 15.37
CA ASP A 114 -8.48 16.28 14.30
C ASP A 114 -7.39 16.32 13.22
N ALA A 115 -7.80 16.02 11.98
CA ALA A 115 -6.94 15.95 10.80
C ALA A 115 -5.61 15.18 11.04
N GLY A 116 -5.68 14.13 11.86
CA GLY A 116 -4.56 13.24 12.18
C GLY A 116 -3.59 13.68 13.27
N LEU A 117 -3.95 14.70 14.04
CA LEU A 117 -3.24 15.10 15.24
C LEU A 117 -4.17 15.02 16.45
N PHE A 118 -3.61 14.63 17.58
CA PHE A 118 -4.31 14.71 18.86
C PHE A 118 -4.15 16.13 19.40
N ILE A 119 -5.24 16.89 19.41
CA ILE A 119 -5.28 18.32 19.77
C ILE A 119 -5.86 18.49 21.18
N GLY A 120 -5.07 19.07 22.07
CA GLY A 120 -5.46 19.44 23.44
C GLY A 120 -5.80 20.93 23.55
N SER A 121 -5.89 21.45 24.78
CA SER A 121 -6.26 22.84 25.04
C SER A 121 -5.21 23.87 24.59
N ASP A 122 -3.94 23.53 24.73
CA ASP A 122 -2.78 24.41 24.56
C ASP A 122 -1.64 23.74 23.78
N THR A 123 -1.75 22.44 23.59
CA THR A 123 -0.73 21.58 22.97
C THR A 123 -1.38 20.61 22.00
N TYR A 124 -0.56 20.05 21.11
CA TYR A 124 -0.93 18.91 20.29
C TYR A 124 0.14 17.83 20.37
N LEU A 125 -0.25 16.58 20.12
CA LEU A 125 0.67 15.45 20.06
C LEU A 125 1.10 15.22 18.62
N ASP A 126 2.37 15.49 18.32
CA ASP A 126 2.99 15.16 17.04
C ASP A 126 3.59 13.75 17.08
N PRO A 127 3.09 12.81 16.27
CA PRO A 127 3.60 11.44 16.26
C PRO A 127 5.10 11.33 15.93
N ILE A 128 5.85 10.64 16.79
CA ILE A 128 7.22 10.23 16.48
C ILE A 128 7.16 8.93 15.68
N PHE A 129 7.37 9.04 14.37
CA PHE A 129 7.49 7.87 13.52
C PHE A 129 8.85 7.19 13.73
N ILE A 130 8.81 6.05 14.43
CA ILE A 130 9.91 5.09 14.47
C ILE A 130 9.62 4.04 13.39
N SER A 131 10.59 3.76 12.54
CA SER A 131 10.47 2.74 11.49
C SER A 131 10.17 1.37 12.12
N ASN A 132 8.92 0.93 12.02
CA ASN A 132 8.51 -0.38 12.51
C ASN A 132 8.44 -1.37 11.33
N PRO A 133 9.28 -2.43 11.29
CA PRO A 133 9.31 -3.38 10.19
C PRO A 133 7.97 -4.04 9.87
N ILE A 134 7.11 -4.24 10.86
CA ILE A 134 5.78 -4.84 10.67
C ILE A 134 4.92 -3.93 9.80
N TYR A 135 4.91 -2.62 10.10
CA TYR A 135 4.11 -1.64 9.37
C TYR A 135 4.74 -1.25 8.03
N LEU A 136 6.08 -1.24 7.94
CA LEU A 136 6.78 -1.10 6.66
C LEU A 136 6.39 -2.22 5.70
N LYS A 137 6.37 -3.47 6.16
CA LYS A 137 5.93 -4.60 5.34
C LYS A 137 4.44 -4.49 4.98
N LYS A 138 3.58 -4.20 5.96
CA LYS A 138 2.11 -4.07 5.76
C LYS A 138 1.74 -3.02 4.71
N TYR A 139 2.38 -1.85 4.73
CA TYR A 139 2.05 -0.74 3.84
C TYR A 139 2.99 -0.59 2.64
N SER A 140 4.00 -1.45 2.49
CA SER A 140 4.78 -1.51 1.25
C SER A 140 3.90 -1.74 0.02
N GLY A 141 4.35 -1.24 -1.13
CA GLY A 141 3.65 -1.35 -2.40
C GLY A 141 3.83 -0.12 -3.28
N VAL A 142 3.08 -0.10 -4.37
CA VAL A 142 3.03 1.03 -5.31
C VAL A 142 1.75 1.82 -5.04
N TYR A 143 1.83 3.14 -5.06
CA TYR A 143 0.73 4.06 -4.80
C TYR A 143 0.66 5.15 -5.85
N TYR A 144 -0.54 5.59 -6.22
CA TYR A 144 -0.75 6.87 -6.87
C TYR A 144 -0.86 7.97 -5.81
N LEU A 145 -0.14 9.07 -5.99
CA LEU A 145 -0.35 10.31 -5.25
C LEU A 145 -1.41 11.13 -6.00
N LEU A 146 -2.48 11.49 -5.30
CA LEU A 146 -3.66 12.16 -5.84
C LEU A 146 -3.99 13.41 -5.02
N ASN A 147 -4.57 14.42 -5.67
CA ASN A 147 -5.00 15.67 -5.04
C ASN A 147 -6.48 15.61 -4.64
N ASP A 148 -6.87 16.35 -3.60
CA ASP A 148 -8.23 16.35 -3.02
C ASP A 148 -9.31 16.41 -4.11
N GLY A 149 -10.19 15.41 -4.14
CA GLY A 149 -11.28 15.29 -5.12
C GLY A 149 -11.01 14.43 -6.38
N GLN A 150 -9.80 13.93 -6.63
CA GLN A 150 -9.46 13.05 -7.77
C GLN A 150 -9.69 11.53 -7.51
N GLU A 151 -10.86 10.98 -7.77
CA GLU A 151 -11.10 9.54 -7.47
C GLU A 151 -10.23 8.55 -8.27
N GLN A 152 -9.71 8.99 -9.42
CA GLN A 152 -8.86 8.20 -10.31
C GLN A 152 -7.57 8.96 -10.65
N PRO A 153 -6.44 8.25 -10.83
CA PRO A 153 -5.22 8.86 -11.33
C PRO A 153 -5.44 9.40 -12.73
N LEU A 154 -5.00 10.63 -12.96
CA LEU A 154 -4.80 11.15 -14.32
C LEU A 154 -3.71 10.32 -15.01
N ASN A 155 -3.66 10.38 -16.35
CA ASN A 155 -2.64 9.71 -17.17
C ASN A 155 -1.20 10.07 -16.77
N TYR A 156 -1.02 11.12 -15.96
CA TYR A 156 0.26 11.63 -15.45
C TYR A 156 0.24 11.76 -13.92
N ALA A 157 -0.30 10.78 -13.20
CA ALA A 157 -0.23 10.76 -11.75
C ALA A 157 1.19 10.44 -11.26
N THR A 158 1.63 11.14 -10.21
CA THR A 158 2.87 10.81 -9.50
C THR A 158 2.73 9.44 -8.83
N ILE A 159 3.73 8.58 -8.99
CA ILE A 159 3.76 7.23 -8.43
C ILE A 159 4.75 7.20 -7.26
N ILE A 160 4.33 6.67 -6.12
CA ILE A 160 5.19 6.44 -4.97
C ILE A 160 5.32 4.94 -4.75
N LYS A 161 6.55 4.42 -4.81
CA LYS A 161 6.86 3.02 -4.46
C LYS A 161 7.46 2.98 -3.06
N LEU A 162 6.75 2.40 -2.11
CA LEU A 162 7.17 2.22 -0.73
C LEU A 162 7.80 0.83 -0.56
N GLY A 163 9.12 0.78 -0.35
CA GLY A 163 9.87 -0.45 -0.09
C GLY A 163 9.74 -0.90 1.36
N ALA A 164 9.69 -2.21 1.61
CA ALA A 164 9.57 -2.77 2.96
C ALA A 164 10.82 -2.52 3.84
N ASP A 165 11.91 -2.02 3.24
CA ASP A 165 13.16 -1.60 3.88
C ASP A 165 13.14 -0.15 4.40
N GLY A 166 12.04 0.58 4.19
CA GLY A 166 11.94 2.01 4.58
C GLY A 166 12.51 2.97 3.55
N VAL A 167 12.95 2.48 2.39
CA VAL A 167 13.31 3.30 1.23
C VAL A 167 12.08 3.43 0.33
N CYS A 168 11.90 4.60 -0.27
CA CYS A 168 10.87 4.81 -1.27
C CYS A 168 11.42 5.47 -2.53
N SER A 169 10.71 5.31 -3.64
CA SER A 169 10.96 6.05 -4.88
C SER A 169 9.71 6.82 -5.27
N ILE A 170 9.90 8.10 -5.57
CA ILE A 170 8.87 9.02 -6.05
C ILE A 170 9.15 9.24 -7.53
N ILE A 171 8.20 8.86 -8.36
CA ILE A 171 8.27 8.93 -9.81
C ILE A 171 7.27 9.96 -10.28
N SER A 172 7.75 11.12 -10.69
CA SER A 172 6.94 12.23 -11.17
C SER A 172 7.03 12.31 -12.70
N PRO A 173 5.92 12.44 -13.42
CA PRO A 173 5.97 12.76 -14.84
C PRO A 173 6.60 14.13 -15.03
N THR A 174 7.26 14.32 -16.17
CA THR A 174 7.70 15.64 -16.62
C THR A 174 6.75 16.11 -17.70
N MET A 175 6.40 17.39 -17.66
CA MET A 175 5.58 18.04 -18.68
C MET A 175 6.31 19.32 -19.08
N ASP A 176 6.49 19.54 -20.37
CA ASP A 176 7.00 20.82 -20.84
C ASP A 176 5.90 21.89 -20.87
N ASP A 177 6.28 23.14 -21.14
CA ASP A 177 5.36 24.28 -21.17
C ASP A 177 4.26 24.16 -22.25
N ASN A 178 4.41 23.22 -23.19
CA ASN A 178 3.42 22.93 -24.24
C ASN A 178 2.52 21.74 -23.90
N GLY A 179 2.63 21.17 -22.69
CA GLY A 179 1.86 20.01 -22.28
C GLY A 179 2.38 18.68 -22.83
N VAL A 180 3.57 18.64 -23.43
CA VAL A 180 4.17 17.40 -23.92
C VAL A 180 4.82 16.66 -22.76
N VAL A 181 4.49 15.38 -22.66
CA VAL A 181 4.93 14.52 -21.57
C VAL A 181 6.34 14.02 -21.86
N GLY A 182 7.28 14.42 -21.02
CA GLY A 182 8.66 14.02 -21.09
C GLY A 182 8.94 12.70 -20.36
N LYS A 183 10.23 12.34 -20.28
CA LYS A 183 10.67 11.18 -19.51
C LYS A 183 10.42 11.43 -18.03
N PRO A 184 9.77 10.50 -17.29
CA PRO A 184 9.52 10.69 -15.86
C PRO A 184 10.84 10.79 -15.09
N THR A 185 10.83 11.62 -14.06
CA THR A 185 11.93 11.71 -13.10
C THR A 185 11.67 10.76 -11.95
N SER A 186 12.74 10.21 -11.36
CA SER A 186 12.65 9.33 -10.20
C SER A 186 13.60 9.82 -9.13
N VAL A 187 13.09 9.98 -7.92
CA VAL A 187 13.88 10.39 -6.75
C VAL A 187 13.73 9.34 -5.65
N SER A 188 14.84 8.92 -5.06
CA SER A 188 14.83 8.10 -3.86
C SER A 188 14.59 8.97 -2.62
N SER A 189 13.81 8.47 -1.68
CA SER A 189 13.54 9.09 -0.40
C SER A 189 13.37 8.02 0.68
N ILE A 190 13.14 8.42 1.92
CA ILE A 190 12.85 7.52 3.04
C ILE A 190 11.40 7.66 3.46
N TRP A 191 10.84 6.59 4.02
CA TRP A 191 9.50 6.62 4.58
C TRP A 191 9.43 5.82 5.88
N LYS A 192 8.45 6.15 6.70
CA LYS A 192 8.23 5.52 8.01
C LYS A 192 6.75 5.19 8.18
N ALA A 193 6.46 4.19 8.99
CA ALA A 193 5.09 3.75 9.22
C ALA A 193 4.86 3.28 10.65
N ARG A 194 3.63 3.49 11.12
CA ARG A 194 3.07 2.93 12.36
C ARG A 194 1.64 2.44 12.10
N GLU A 195 0.97 1.91 13.12
CA GLU A 195 -0.42 1.48 12.94
C GLU A 195 -1.30 2.66 12.48
N GLY A 196 -2.08 2.45 11.41
CA GLY A 196 -2.98 3.47 10.87
C GLY A 196 -2.34 4.70 10.22
N SER A 197 -1.01 4.87 10.15
CA SER A 197 -0.42 6.07 9.53
C SER A 197 0.99 5.84 8.98
N LEU A 198 1.42 6.69 8.05
CA LEU A 198 2.76 6.71 7.48
C LEU A 198 3.26 8.14 7.21
N GLN A 199 4.57 8.28 7.03
CA GLN A 199 5.24 9.54 6.66
C GLN A 199 6.16 9.30 5.47
N VAL A 200 6.08 10.19 4.47
CA VAL A 200 6.95 10.18 3.29
C VAL A 200 7.60 11.54 3.15
N PHE A 201 8.91 11.59 2.93
CA PHE A 201 9.59 12.84 2.60
C PHE A 201 9.41 13.13 1.10
N LEU A 202 8.44 13.96 0.78
CA LEU A 202 8.21 14.45 -0.58
C LEU A 202 9.22 15.57 -0.84
N LYS A 203 9.97 15.47 -1.94
CA LYS A 203 11.11 16.37 -2.22
C LYS A 203 10.69 17.84 -2.46
N GLU A 204 9.41 18.10 -2.67
CA GLU A 204 8.88 19.44 -2.96
C GLU A 204 8.69 20.32 -1.71
N ASP A 205 8.76 19.76 -0.50
CA ASP A 205 8.74 20.59 0.71
C ASP A 205 10.14 21.18 0.97
N GLU A 206 10.32 22.47 0.66
CA GLU A 206 11.55 23.25 0.87
C GLU A 206 12.06 23.21 2.33
N ASN A 207 11.20 22.80 3.26
CA ASN A 207 11.49 22.68 4.69
C ASN A 207 11.99 21.29 5.12
N ASN A 208 12.20 20.35 4.18
CA ASN A 208 12.61 18.96 4.45
C ASN A 208 11.68 18.25 5.46
N LYS A 209 10.41 18.64 5.51
CA LYS A 209 9.39 18.08 6.39
C LYS A 209 8.75 16.86 5.72
N PRO A 210 8.53 15.76 6.46
CA PRO A 210 7.78 14.63 5.91
C PRO A 210 6.29 14.96 5.82
N THR A 211 5.66 14.55 4.73
CA THR A 211 4.20 14.56 4.60
C THR A 211 3.63 13.36 5.36
N SER A 212 2.79 13.63 6.36
CA SER A 212 2.07 12.61 7.13
C SER A 212 0.79 12.20 6.42
N PHE A 213 0.51 10.90 6.40
CA PHE A 213 -0.74 10.35 5.90
C PHE A 213 -1.38 9.39 6.91
N GLU A 214 -2.70 9.45 7.01
CA GLU A 214 -3.50 8.58 7.87
C GLU A 214 -4.39 7.66 7.05
N PHE A 215 -4.51 6.42 7.51
CA PHE A 215 -5.33 5.41 6.86
C PHE A 215 -6.81 5.61 7.22
N SER A 216 -7.61 6.05 6.24
CA SER A 216 -9.07 6.16 6.32
C SER A 216 -9.69 5.60 5.05
N ASP A 217 -10.80 4.89 5.16
CA ASP A 217 -11.62 4.47 4.02
C ASP A 217 -10.84 3.74 2.90
N ASN A 218 -9.89 2.90 3.29
CA ASN A 218 -8.97 2.12 2.43
C ASN A 218 -7.88 2.93 1.70
N PHE A 219 -7.74 4.22 2.00
CA PHE A 219 -6.70 5.09 1.44
C PHE A 219 -5.90 5.77 2.55
N PHE A 220 -4.73 6.30 2.20
CA PHE A 220 -3.94 7.14 3.10
C PHE A 220 -4.18 8.60 2.74
N ARG A 221 -4.59 9.45 3.68
CA ARG A 221 -4.90 10.88 3.44
C ARG A 221 -3.99 11.79 4.27
N SER A 222 -3.48 12.86 3.67
CA SER A 222 -2.71 13.90 4.36
C SER A 222 -3.58 15.11 4.68
N LYS A 223 -3.12 15.92 5.64
CA LYS A 223 -3.75 17.21 6.00
C LYS A 223 -3.75 18.21 4.84
N ASN A 224 -2.80 18.10 3.93
CA ASN A 224 -2.63 19.02 2.80
C ASN A 224 -3.50 18.64 1.59
N GLY A 225 -4.44 17.70 1.76
CA GLY A 225 -5.36 17.27 0.71
C GLY A 225 -4.80 16.21 -0.24
N TYR A 226 -3.61 15.66 0.03
CA TYR A 226 -3.08 14.54 -0.76
C TYR A 226 -3.63 13.21 -0.27
N TYR A 227 -3.76 12.23 -1.16
CA TYR A 227 -3.98 10.84 -0.75
C TYR A 227 -3.22 9.83 -1.59
N LEU A 228 -2.91 8.70 -0.96
CA LEU A 228 -2.23 7.57 -1.58
C LEU A 228 -3.24 6.46 -1.86
N LYS A 229 -3.46 6.20 -3.14
CA LYS A 229 -4.27 5.10 -3.62
C LYS A 229 -3.37 3.92 -3.99
N LYS A 230 -3.50 2.81 -3.27
CA LYS A 230 -2.67 1.62 -3.51
C LYS A 230 -2.96 1.07 -4.91
N VAL A 231 -1.91 0.91 -5.70
CA VAL A 231 -1.99 0.25 -7.00
C VAL A 231 -2.12 -1.25 -6.73
N PRO A 232 -3.17 -1.91 -7.25
CA PRO A 232 -3.26 -3.35 -7.14
C PRO A 232 -2.03 -3.97 -7.82
N PRO A 233 -1.46 -5.05 -7.27
CA PRO A 233 -0.36 -5.75 -7.93
C PRO A 233 -0.82 -6.14 -9.34
N PRO A 234 0.06 -6.08 -10.35
CA PRO A 234 -0.28 -6.58 -11.66
C PRO A 234 -0.75 -8.03 -11.53
N PRO A 235 -1.80 -8.45 -12.26
CA PRO A 235 -2.23 -9.83 -12.24
C PRO A 235 -1.04 -10.75 -12.55
N PRO A 236 -0.94 -11.91 -11.90
CA PRO A 236 0.16 -12.82 -12.13
C PRO A 236 0.31 -13.13 -13.63
N PRO A 237 1.54 -13.26 -14.16
CA PRO A 237 1.75 -13.55 -15.57
C PRO A 237 0.96 -14.79 -15.96
N ASN A 238 0.04 -14.64 -16.91
CA ASN A 238 -0.81 -15.74 -17.35
C ASN A 238 0.07 -16.83 -17.99
N PRO A 239 0.22 -18.01 -17.37
CA PRO A 239 1.16 -19.04 -17.84
C PRO A 239 0.79 -19.57 -19.23
N TYR A 240 -0.49 -19.47 -19.59
CA TYR A 240 -1.01 -19.92 -20.88
C TYR A 240 -0.60 -19.02 -22.04
N LEU A 241 -0.23 -17.75 -21.79
CA LEU A 241 0.30 -16.87 -22.83
C LEU A 241 1.63 -17.41 -23.38
N LYS A 242 2.52 -17.88 -22.50
CA LYS A 242 3.77 -18.54 -22.93
C LYS A 242 3.50 -19.88 -23.60
N LEU A 243 2.61 -20.69 -23.03
CA LEU A 243 2.30 -22.03 -23.54
C LEU A 243 1.73 -21.98 -24.97
N TYR A 244 0.80 -21.07 -25.22
CA TYR A 244 0.11 -20.96 -26.50
C TYR A 244 0.69 -19.90 -27.44
N ALA A 245 1.74 -19.19 -27.06
CA ALA A 245 2.45 -18.30 -27.98
C ALA A 245 2.93 -19.06 -29.23
N GLY A 246 2.95 -18.35 -30.36
CA GLY A 246 3.38 -18.87 -31.65
C GLY A 246 2.59 -18.31 -32.82
N THR A 247 2.91 -18.80 -34.01
CA THR A 247 2.17 -18.51 -35.23
C THR A 247 1.12 -19.59 -35.46
N TYR A 248 -0.10 -19.18 -35.81
CA TYR A 248 -1.22 -20.06 -36.12
C TYR A 248 -1.82 -19.68 -37.46
N TYR A 249 -2.26 -20.68 -38.21
CA TYR A 249 -3.06 -20.51 -39.41
C TYR A 249 -4.52 -20.76 -39.08
N MET A 250 -5.38 -19.84 -39.49
CA MET A 250 -6.83 -19.99 -39.38
C MET A 250 -7.34 -20.75 -40.59
N LEU A 251 -7.93 -21.91 -40.36
CA LEU A 251 -8.41 -22.81 -41.42
C LEU A 251 -9.88 -23.12 -41.19
N VAL A 252 -10.65 -23.19 -42.27
CA VAL A 252 -11.98 -23.82 -42.26
C VAL A 252 -11.79 -25.34 -42.30
N ASP A 253 -12.68 -26.11 -41.67
CA ASP A 253 -12.64 -27.57 -41.76
C ASP A 253 -12.56 -28.07 -43.22
N GLY A 254 -11.57 -28.92 -43.51
CA GLY A 254 -11.29 -29.45 -44.85
C GLY A 254 -10.41 -28.55 -45.74
N GLN A 255 -10.09 -27.31 -45.33
CA GLN A 255 -9.20 -26.42 -46.07
C GLN A 255 -7.74 -26.88 -45.97
N GLN A 256 -7.03 -26.89 -47.10
CA GLN A 256 -5.58 -27.06 -47.12
C GLN A 256 -4.88 -25.71 -46.89
N LEU A 257 -3.79 -25.75 -46.13
CA LEU A 257 -2.93 -24.61 -45.90
C LEU A 257 -2.27 -24.15 -47.21
N ASN A 258 -2.32 -22.86 -47.50
CA ASN A 258 -1.67 -22.23 -48.64
C ASN A 258 -1.06 -20.87 -48.26
N SER A 259 -0.46 -20.17 -49.23
CA SER A 259 0.18 -18.86 -49.02
C SER A 259 -0.79 -17.72 -48.70
N GLU A 260 -2.09 -17.91 -48.93
CA GLU A 260 -3.17 -16.94 -48.69
C GLU A 260 -4.02 -17.31 -47.46
N THR A 261 -3.51 -18.19 -46.58
CA THR A 261 -4.23 -18.57 -45.36
C THR A 261 -4.00 -17.53 -44.27
N ASP A 262 -5.11 -17.04 -43.71
CA ASP A 262 -5.12 -16.11 -42.58
C ASP A 262 -4.24 -16.59 -41.42
N LYS A 263 -3.54 -15.63 -40.80
CA LYS A 263 -2.47 -15.93 -39.86
C LYS A 263 -2.60 -15.11 -38.58
N TYR A 264 -2.59 -15.80 -37.44
CA TYR A 264 -2.41 -15.19 -36.12
C TYR A 264 -0.97 -15.33 -35.65
N VAL A 265 -0.44 -14.30 -35.02
CA VAL A 265 0.84 -14.33 -34.28
C VAL A 265 0.54 -13.90 -32.86
N PHE A 266 0.66 -14.83 -31.91
CA PHE A 266 0.43 -14.60 -30.49
C PHE A 266 1.77 -14.56 -29.75
N THR A 267 2.09 -13.42 -29.13
CA THR A 267 3.35 -13.24 -28.40
C THR A 267 3.18 -13.50 -26.89
N PRO A 268 4.24 -13.95 -26.19
CA PRO A 268 4.16 -14.26 -24.76
C PRO A 268 3.80 -13.08 -23.84
N ASP A 269 3.96 -11.83 -24.30
CA ASP A 269 3.61 -10.60 -23.57
C ASP A 269 2.15 -10.19 -23.76
N GLY A 270 1.31 -11.03 -24.39
CA GLY A 270 -0.11 -10.76 -24.56
C GLY A 270 -0.46 -9.88 -25.76
N LYS A 271 0.49 -9.62 -26.68
CA LYS A 271 0.21 -8.95 -27.95
C LYS A 271 -0.11 -9.96 -29.06
N ALA A 272 -0.92 -9.53 -30.01
CA ALA A 272 -1.39 -10.37 -31.08
C ALA A 272 -1.45 -9.60 -32.40
N THR A 273 -1.16 -10.31 -33.48
CA THR A 273 -1.27 -9.80 -34.85
C THR A 273 -2.11 -10.77 -35.67
N TRP A 274 -3.10 -10.27 -36.41
CA TRP A 274 -3.89 -11.03 -37.38
C TRP A 274 -3.65 -10.49 -38.77
N THR A 275 -3.13 -11.33 -39.68
CA THR A 275 -3.01 -11.02 -41.10
C THR A 275 -4.14 -11.71 -41.86
N ILE A 276 -4.96 -10.91 -42.54
CA ILE A 276 -6.09 -11.32 -43.38
C ILE A 276 -5.65 -11.22 -44.84
N TYR A 277 -5.75 -12.30 -45.61
CA TYR A 277 -5.33 -12.29 -47.03
C TYR A 277 -6.49 -12.10 -48.01
N VAL A 278 -7.70 -12.48 -47.61
CA VAL A 278 -8.89 -12.37 -48.47
C VAL A 278 -9.99 -11.65 -47.70
N ARG A 279 -10.44 -10.51 -48.20
CA ARG A 279 -11.54 -9.74 -47.61
C ARG A 279 -12.64 -9.48 -48.64
N ALA A 280 -13.87 -9.78 -48.29
CA ALA A 280 -15.04 -9.24 -48.98
C ALA A 280 -15.26 -7.79 -48.52
N ASN A 281 -15.24 -6.85 -49.45
CA ASN A 281 -15.60 -5.45 -49.21
C ASN A 281 -17.13 -5.32 -49.10
N ALA A 282 -17.60 -4.21 -48.54
CA ALA A 282 -19.04 -3.96 -48.36
C ALA A 282 -19.82 -3.90 -49.69
N ASP A 283 -19.12 -3.62 -50.80
CA ASP A 283 -19.65 -3.62 -52.16
C ASP A 283 -19.65 -5.01 -52.84
N GLY A 284 -19.27 -6.07 -52.11
CA GLY A 284 -19.22 -7.45 -52.60
C GLY A 284 -17.95 -7.79 -53.39
N THR A 285 -17.01 -6.85 -53.58
CA THR A 285 -15.73 -7.14 -54.22
C THR A 285 -14.77 -7.86 -53.28
N VAL A 286 -13.80 -8.61 -53.82
CA VAL A 286 -12.80 -9.33 -53.02
C VAL A 286 -11.43 -8.68 -53.17
N THR A 287 -10.88 -8.18 -52.08
CA THR A 287 -9.49 -7.70 -52.01
C THR A 287 -8.59 -8.84 -51.59
N LYS A 288 -7.52 -9.08 -52.36
CA LYS A 288 -6.47 -10.09 -52.07
C LYS A 288 -5.16 -9.48 -51.51
N ALA A 289 -5.18 -8.20 -51.14
CA ALA A 289 -4.03 -7.55 -50.53
C ALA A 289 -4.00 -7.90 -49.03
N PRO A 290 -2.88 -8.42 -48.49
CA PRO A 290 -2.79 -8.78 -47.10
C PRO A 290 -2.94 -7.54 -46.22
N PHE A 291 -3.85 -7.62 -45.25
CA PHE A 291 -4.11 -6.58 -44.29
C PHE A 291 -3.85 -7.08 -42.88
N THR A 292 -3.20 -6.27 -42.05
CA THR A 292 -2.79 -6.68 -40.70
C THR A 292 -3.49 -5.85 -39.63
N ARG A 293 -4.06 -6.53 -38.64
CA ARG A 293 -4.58 -5.96 -37.40
C ARG A 293 -3.69 -6.33 -36.23
N THR A 294 -3.49 -5.38 -35.32
CA THR A 294 -2.83 -5.59 -34.03
C THR A 294 -3.86 -5.56 -32.91
N GLY A 295 -3.52 -6.17 -31.78
CA GLY A 295 -4.35 -6.15 -30.59
C GLY A 295 -3.74 -6.95 -29.45
N THR A 296 -4.56 -7.30 -28.47
CA THR A 296 -4.15 -8.10 -27.32
C THR A 296 -4.77 -9.49 -27.37
N TRP A 297 -4.23 -10.43 -26.60
CA TRP A 297 -4.85 -11.75 -26.45
C TRP A 297 -4.73 -12.26 -25.03
N GLN A 298 -5.67 -13.14 -24.68
CA GLN A 298 -5.73 -13.85 -23.41
C GLN A 298 -5.80 -15.34 -23.67
N ALA A 299 -5.33 -16.10 -22.69
CA ALA A 299 -5.37 -17.54 -22.75
C ALA A 299 -5.78 -18.16 -21.42
N SER A 300 -6.35 -19.35 -21.46
CA SER A 300 -6.54 -20.23 -20.33
C SER A 300 -6.30 -21.66 -20.78
N GLU A 301 -6.34 -22.61 -19.86
CA GLU A 301 -6.16 -24.05 -20.14
C GLU A 301 -6.95 -24.57 -21.36
N VAL A 302 -8.14 -24.01 -21.60
CA VAL A 302 -9.06 -24.49 -22.65
C VAL A 302 -9.47 -23.42 -23.66
N ARG A 303 -8.84 -22.24 -23.66
CA ARG A 303 -9.33 -21.10 -24.43
C ARG A 303 -8.22 -20.15 -24.88
N ILE A 304 -8.33 -19.62 -26.10
CA ILE A 304 -7.61 -18.45 -26.61
C ILE A 304 -8.63 -17.41 -27.02
N GLN A 305 -8.51 -16.20 -26.48
CA GLN A 305 -9.33 -15.05 -26.87
C GLN A 305 -8.46 -13.96 -27.45
N TRP A 306 -8.85 -13.43 -28.60
CA TRP A 306 -8.17 -12.33 -29.26
C TRP A 306 -9.05 -11.08 -29.27
N PHE A 307 -8.43 -9.93 -29.03
CA PHE A 307 -9.07 -8.63 -28.98
C PHE A 307 -8.40 -7.69 -29.98
N ILE A 308 -9.19 -6.91 -30.72
CA ILE A 308 -8.66 -5.88 -31.62
C ILE A 308 -8.59 -4.55 -30.87
N ALA A 309 -7.46 -3.84 -31.05
CA ALA A 309 -7.38 -2.43 -30.70
C ALA A 309 -8.22 -1.62 -31.71
N ILE A 310 -9.31 -0.99 -31.26
CA ILE A 310 -10.09 -0.06 -32.07
C ILE A 310 -9.45 1.31 -31.89
N GLU A 311 -8.70 1.76 -32.90
CA GLU A 311 -7.87 2.98 -32.83
C GLU A 311 -8.68 4.29 -32.69
N ASP A 312 -10.01 4.27 -32.84
CA ASP A 312 -10.85 5.48 -32.89
C ASP A 312 -11.87 5.64 -31.74
N TYR A 313 -11.90 4.74 -30.76
CA TYR A 313 -12.83 4.86 -29.63
C TYR A 313 -12.13 4.48 -28.32
N ASP A 314 -12.33 5.30 -27.28
CA ASP A 314 -12.00 5.05 -25.86
C ASP A 314 -12.72 3.81 -25.26
N MET A 315 -13.05 2.81 -26.08
CA MET A 315 -13.68 1.56 -25.68
C MET A 315 -12.63 0.46 -25.50
N CYS A 316 -12.80 -0.31 -24.43
CA CYS A 316 -12.02 -1.50 -24.14
C CYS A 316 -11.96 -2.46 -25.33
N ASP A 317 -10.80 -3.11 -25.49
CA ASP A 317 -10.55 -4.31 -26.30
C ASP A 317 -11.83 -5.14 -26.57
N VAL A 318 -12.33 -5.12 -27.81
CA VAL A 318 -13.51 -5.91 -28.22
C VAL A 318 -13.05 -7.32 -28.60
N PRO A 319 -13.63 -8.40 -28.01
CA PRO A 319 -13.26 -9.75 -28.38
C PRO A 319 -13.71 -10.05 -29.82
N VAL A 320 -12.75 -10.37 -30.67
CA VAL A 320 -13.01 -10.64 -32.11
C VAL A 320 -13.00 -12.12 -32.43
N SER A 321 -12.21 -12.91 -31.69
CA SER A 321 -12.19 -14.37 -31.84
C SER A 321 -12.09 -15.05 -30.48
N ASP A 322 -12.86 -16.13 -30.31
CA ASP A 322 -12.91 -16.94 -29.09
C ASP A 322 -12.74 -18.43 -29.41
N PHE A 323 -11.52 -18.90 -29.44
CA PHE A 323 -11.22 -20.29 -29.76
C PHE A 323 -11.20 -21.16 -28.51
N LYS A 324 -12.00 -22.22 -28.50
CA LYS A 324 -12.06 -23.21 -27.41
C LYS A 324 -11.30 -24.46 -27.80
N LEU A 325 -10.56 -25.03 -26.87
CA LEU A 325 -9.84 -26.28 -27.07
C LEU A 325 -10.85 -27.44 -27.16
N GLN A 326 -10.87 -28.10 -28.31
CA GLN A 326 -11.75 -29.24 -28.61
C GLN A 326 -10.92 -30.31 -29.33
N ASN A 327 -10.84 -31.50 -28.74
CA ASN A 327 -10.06 -32.62 -29.31
C ASN A 327 -8.60 -32.24 -29.62
N GLY A 328 -7.96 -31.46 -28.75
CA GLY A 328 -6.57 -31.02 -28.91
C GLY A 328 -6.35 -29.88 -29.90
N VAL A 329 -7.41 -29.30 -30.47
CA VAL A 329 -7.34 -28.19 -31.43
C VAL A 329 -8.21 -27.02 -30.98
N PHE A 330 -7.73 -25.80 -31.12
CA PHE A 330 -8.51 -24.60 -30.82
C PHE A 330 -9.50 -24.30 -31.96
N ARG A 331 -10.80 -24.27 -31.65
CA ARG A 331 -11.90 -24.14 -32.61
C ARG A 331 -12.85 -22.99 -32.24
N TYR A 332 -13.38 -22.33 -33.26
CA TYR A 332 -14.47 -21.35 -33.15
C TYR A 332 -15.39 -21.54 -34.36
N GLN A 333 -16.68 -21.84 -34.13
CA GLN A 333 -17.60 -22.16 -35.23
C GLN A 333 -17.02 -23.25 -36.17
N ASN A 334 -16.92 -22.98 -37.48
CA ASN A 334 -16.35 -23.87 -38.50
C ASN A 334 -14.85 -23.62 -38.80
N ILE A 335 -14.18 -22.78 -38.01
CA ILE A 335 -12.75 -22.49 -38.15
C ILE A 335 -11.95 -23.08 -36.98
N TYR A 336 -10.70 -23.43 -37.27
CA TYR A 336 -9.75 -23.92 -36.28
C TYR A 336 -8.37 -23.31 -36.47
N LEU A 337 -7.60 -23.27 -35.38
CA LEU A 337 -6.21 -22.81 -35.38
C LEU A 337 -5.26 -23.99 -35.54
N LYS A 338 -4.47 -23.97 -36.60
CA LYS A 338 -3.34 -24.88 -36.80
C LYS A 338 -2.04 -24.17 -36.45
N LYS A 339 -1.36 -24.61 -35.39
CA LYS A 339 -0.05 -24.05 -35.02
C LYS A 339 0.97 -24.32 -36.12
N ALA A 340 1.72 -23.30 -36.53
CA ALA A 340 2.84 -23.47 -37.42
C ALA A 340 3.88 -24.37 -36.74
N ALA A 341 4.45 -25.32 -37.49
CA ALA A 341 5.57 -26.11 -36.99
C ALA A 341 6.73 -25.16 -36.69
N ALA A 342 7.40 -25.35 -35.55
CA ALA A 342 8.63 -24.63 -35.28
C ALA A 342 9.62 -24.97 -36.40
N THR A 343 10.05 -23.97 -37.17
CA THR A 343 11.11 -24.15 -38.14
C THR A 343 12.34 -24.60 -37.36
N GLN A 344 12.68 -25.89 -37.44
CA GLN A 344 13.99 -26.33 -37.00
C GLN A 344 14.98 -25.59 -37.89
N SER A 345 15.62 -24.55 -37.34
CA SER A 345 16.77 -23.93 -37.97
C SER A 345 17.82 -25.02 -38.10
N LEU A 346 17.97 -25.58 -39.29
CA LEU A 346 19.13 -26.37 -39.68
C LEU A 346 20.36 -25.52 -39.35
N ARG A 347 21.09 -25.91 -38.31
CA ARG A 347 22.44 -25.43 -38.04
C ARG A 347 23.25 -25.66 -39.31
N LYS A 348 23.72 -24.57 -39.92
CA LYS A 348 24.85 -24.61 -40.86
C LYS A 348 26.13 -24.44 -40.07
#